data_AF-A0A927RCX0-F1
#
_entry.id   AF-A0A927RCX0-F1
#
_cell.length_a   1.000
_cell.length_b   1.000
_cell.length_c   1.000
_cell.angle_alpha   90.00
_cell.angle_beta   90.00
_cell.angle_gamma   90.00
#
_symmetry.space_group_name_H-M   'P 1'
#
loop_
_entity.id
_entity.type
_entity.pdbx_description
1 polymer ?
#
loop_
_entity_poly.entity_id
_entity_poly.type
_entity_poly.pdbx_seq_one_letter_code
_entity_poly.pdbx_strand_id
1 'polypeptide(L)' 'MNFGQAIEALKARQKVARKGWNGKGMWLALIPAGNAEFKGYSMQNCIGMKTADNNMQPGWLASQADILAEDWEVVE' A
#
# COMPACT_ATOMS: atom_id res chain seq x y z
N MET A 1 12.90 1.38 7.22
CA MET A 1 13.07 2.00 5.88
C MET A 1 12.32 3.32 5.91
N ASN A 2 12.81 4.35 5.21
CA ASN A 2 12.05 5.60 5.07
C ASN A 2 10.92 5.44 4.03
N PHE A 3 10.02 6.41 3.94
CA PHE A 3 8.89 6.35 3.01
C PHE A 3 9.31 6.24 1.54
N GLY A 4 10.38 6.93 1.13
CA GLY A 4 10.90 6.85 -0.25
C GLY A 4 11.33 5.43 -0.63
N GLN A 5 12.03 4.74 0.28
CA GLN A 5 12.39 3.33 0.12
C GLN A 5 11.17 2.41 0.06
N ALA A 6 10.13 2.70 0.86
CA ALA A 6 8.88 1.96 0.81
C ALA A 6 8.18 2.11 -0.56
N ILE A 7 8.22 3.31 -1.17
CA ILE A 7 7.72 3.53 -2.53
C ILE A 7 8.51 2.74 -3.57
N GLU A 8 9.83 2.68 -3.45
CA GLU A 8 10.66 1.87 -4.37
C GLU A 8 10.34 0.37 -4.24
N ALA A 9 10.14 -0.14 -3.02
CA ALA A 9 9.69 -1.51 -2.78
C ALA A 9 8.31 -1.80 -3.41
N LEU A 10 7.35 -0.86 -3.26
CA LEU A 10 6.03 -0.97 -3.90
C LEU A 10 6.13 -1.02 -5.44
N LYS A 11 6.99 -0.20 -6.05
CA LYS A 11 7.26 -0.24 -7.50
C LYS A 11 7.87 -1.58 -7.92
N ALA A 12 8.69 -2.18 -7.06
CA ALA A 12 9.25 -3.52 -7.23
C ALA A 12 8.25 -4.66 -6.93
N ARG A 13 6.95 -4.37 -6.81
CA ARG A 13 5.87 -5.33 -6.51
C ARG A 13 5.96 -5.99 -5.13
N GLN A 14 6.73 -5.44 -4.23
CA GLN A 14 6.78 -5.89 -2.85
C GLN A 14 5.63 -5.27 -2.04
N LYS A 15 5.24 -5.94 -0.96
CA LYS A 15 4.31 -5.38 0.02
C LYS A 15 5.12 -4.68 1.11
N VAL A 16 4.59 -3.60 1.65
CA VAL A 16 5.23 -2.87 2.75
C VAL A 16 4.25 -2.58 3.87
N ALA A 17 4.75 -2.52 5.09
CA ALA A 17 3.98 -2.15 6.28
C ALA A 17 4.81 -1.25 7.18
N ARG A 18 4.14 -0.57 8.12
CA ARG A 18 4.79 0.10 9.25
C ARG A 18 4.89 -0.87 10.42
N LYS A 19 6.02 -0.87 11.13
CA LYS A 19 6.19 -1.69 12.35
C LYS A 19 5.10 -1.46 13.40
N GLY A 20 4.62 -0.22 13.51
CA GLY A 20 3.58 0.17 14.47
C GLY A 20 2.15 -0.04 14.01
N TRP A 21 1.89 -0.56 12.80
CA TRP A 21 0.52 -0.89 12.42
C TRP A 21 -0.02 -2.01 13.32
N ASN A 22 -1.23 -1.80 13.85
CA ASN A 22 -1.85 -2.56 14.94
C ASN A 22 -2.07 -4.06 14.63
N GLY A 23 -1.01 -4.83 14.49
CA GLY A 23 -0.92 -6.30 14.60
C GLY A 23 -1.79 -7.13 13.66
N LYS A 24 -2.57 -6.53 12.76
CA LYS A 24 -3.60 -7.23 11.97
C LYS A 24 -3.25 -7.32 10.48
N GLY A 25 -2.09 -7.89 10.16
CA GLY A 25 -1.74 -8.28 8.78
C GLY A 25 -1.94 -7.18 7.72
N MET A 26 -1.86 -5.91 8.13
CA MET A 26 -2.07 -4.76 7.26
C MET A 26 -0.81 -4.51 6.45
N TRP A 27 -0.98 -4.26 5.16
CA TRP A 27 0.13 -3.91 4.28
C TRP A 27 -0.36 -3.11 3.08
N LEU A 28 0.56 -2.39 2.46
CA LEU A 28 0.36 -1.70 1.20
C LEU A 28 0.94 -2.53 0.06
N ALA A 29 0.29 -2.47 -1.10
CA ALA A 29 0.84 -2.97 -2.36
C ALA A 29 0.48 -2.03 -3.51
N LEU A 30 1.29 -2.07 -4.57
CA LEU A 30 0.97 -1.44 -5.84
C LEU A 30 -0.06 -2.32 -6.58
N ILE A 31 -1.28 -1.81 -6.75
CA ILE A 31 -2.30 -2.39 -7.60
C ILE A 31 -2.09 -1.84 -9.02
N PRO A 32 -1.68 -2.66 -10.00
CA PRO A 32 -1.52 -2.18 -11.36
C PRO A 32 -2.86 -1.84 -12.02
N ALA A 33 -2.80 -0.97 -13.02
CA ALA A 33 -3.90 -0.68 -13.90
C ALA A 33 -4.45 -1.96 -14.54
N GLY A 34 -5.76 -2.00 -14.78
CA GLY A 34 -6.44 -3.14 -15.38
C GLY A 34 -6.83 -4.27 -14.43
N ASN A 35 -6.57 -4.17 -13.11
CA ASN A 35 -7.08 -5.15 -12.14
C ASN A 35 -8.58 -5.05 -11.85
N ALA A 36 -9.20 -3.90 -12.15
CA ALA A 36 -10.60 -3.65 -11.90
C ALA A 36 -11.14 -2.57 -12.82
N GLU A 37 -12.46 -2.57 -12.98
CA GLU A 37 -13.23 -1.62 -13.78
C GLU A 37 -14.47 -1.20 -13.00
N PHE A 38 -14.88 0.05 -13.15
CA PHE A 38 -16.18 0.53 -12.70
C PHE A 38 -16.94 1.18 -13.85
N LYS A 39 -18.08 0.60 -14.25
CA LYS A 39 -18.96 1.12 -15.31
C LYS A 39 -18.24 1.43 -16.64
N GLY A 40 -17.37 0.54 -17.13
CA GLY A 40 -16.63 0.77 -18.38
C GLY A 40 -15.33 1.56 -18.21
N TYR A 41 -15.00 2.04 -17.00
CA TYR A 41 -13.79 2.81 -16.75
C TYR A 41 -12.75 1.96 -16.03
N SER A 42 -11.63 1.68 -16.70
CA SER A 42 -10.52 0.93 -16.12
C SER A 42 -9.83 1.71 -15.01
N MET A 43 -9.53 1.04 -13.90
CA MET A 43 -8.74 1.63 -12.82
C MET A 43 -7.29 1.85 -13.26
N GLN A 44 -6.73 2.99 -12.84
CA GLN A 44 -5.31 3.32 -12.98
C GLN A 44 -4.47 2.66 -11.88
N ASN A 45 -3.14 2.70 -12.01
CA ASN A 45 -2.23 2.30 -10.94
C ASN A 45 -2.59 3.04 -9.64
N CYS A 46 -2.70 2.31 -8.54
CA CYS A 46 -2.89 2.91 -7.22
C CYS A 46 -2.21 2.08 -6.13
N ILE A 47 -1.97 2.71 -4.98
CA ILE A 47 -1.57 1.97 -3.77
C ILE A 47 -2.85 1.47 -3.11
N GLY A 48 -2.90 0.18 -2.83
CA GLY A 48 -3.98 -0.46 -2.07
C GLY A 48 -3.51 -0.88 -0.70
N MET A 49 -4.40 -0.82 0.30
CA MET A 49 -4.15 -1.31 1.65
C MET A 49 -4.96 -2.58 1.90
N LYS A 50 -4.31 -3.67 2.33
CA LYS A 50 -5.00 -4.75 3.02
C LYS A 50 -5.37 -4.25 4.41
N THR A 51 -6.66 -4.12 4.69
CA THR A 51 -7.15 -3.63 5.98
C THR A 51 -7.13 -4.74 7.04
N ALA A 52 -7.25 -4.34 8.30
CA ALA A 52 -7.39 -5.25 9.44
C ALA A 52 -8.60 -6.19 9.32
N ASP A 53 -9.64 -5.79 8.56
CA ASP A 53 -10.85 -6.58 8.31
C ASP A 53 -10.74 -7.46 7.07
N ASN A 54 -9.51 -7.69 6.59
CA ASN A 54 -9.19 -8.56 5.47
C ASN A 54 -9.74 -8.09 4.10
N ASN A 55 -10.06 -6.80 3.97
CA ASN A 55 -10.49 -6.18 2.71
C ASN A 55 -9.32 -5.51 1.99
N MET A 56 -9.38 -5.42 0.66
CA MET A 56 -8.46 -4.59 -0.11
C MET A 56 -9.09 -3.22 -0.34
N GLN A 57 -8.48 -2.17 0.21
CA GLN A 57 -8.90 -0.79 0.03
C GLN A 57 -8.01 -0.13 -1.04
N PRO A 58 -8.50 0.07 -2.28
CA PRO A 58 -7.75 0.81 -3.29
C PRO A 58 -7.69 2.30 -2.97
N GLY A 59 -6.66 2.97 -3.49
CA GLY A 59 -6.52 4.43 -3.36
C GLY A 59 -6.08 4.88 -1.97
N TRP A 60 -5.23 4.11 -1.29
CA TRP A 60 -4.64 4.52 -0.03
C TRP A 60 -3.79 5.78 -0.23
N LEU A 61 -3.98 6.75 0.67
CA LEU A 61 -3.29 8.04 0.65
C LEU A 61 -2.31 8.10 1.82
N ALA A 62 -1.06 8.47 1.53
CA ALA A 62 -0.07 8.70 2.56
C ALA A 62 -0.39 9.98 3.33
N SER A 63 -0.50 9.86 4.65
CA SER A 63 -0.55 11.02 5.53
C SER A 63 0.85 11.63 5.71
N GLN A 64 0.92 12.83 6.31
CA GLN A 64 2.19 13.43 6.70
C GLN A 64 3.00 12.51 7.64
N ALA A 65 2.32 11.77 8.53
CA ALA A 65 2.97 10.83 9.44
C ALA A 65 3.52 9.59 8.72
N ASP A 66 2.90 9.20 7.59
CA ASP A 66 3.39 8.13 6.73
C ASP A 66 4.66 8.54 6.00
N ILE A 67 4.64 9.75 5.41
CA ILE A 67 5.74 10.32 4.64
C ILE A 67 6.98 10.54 5.51
N LEU A 68 6.80 11.03 6.74
CA LEU A 68 7.90 11.26 7.69
C LEU A 68 8.35 9.98 8.43
N ALA A 69 7.66 8.86 8.20
CA ALA A 69 7.94 7.55 8.78
C ALA A 69 9.33 6.96 8.45
N GLU A 70 10.01 6.36 9.43
CA GLU A 70 11.28 5.63 9.24
C GLU A 70 11.21 4.12 9.58
N ASP A 71 10.04 3.66 10.04
CA ASP A 71 9.74 2.30 10.47
C ASP A 71 8.98 1.50 9.41
N TRP A 72 9.18 1.79 8.13
CA TRP A 72 8.66 0.94 7.05
C TRP A 72 9.49 -0.35 6.90
N GLU A 73 8.83 -1.46 6.57
CA GLU A 73 9.43 -2.78 6.30
C GLU A 73 8.74 -3.48 5.12
N VAL A 74 9.49 -4.32 4.41
CA VAL A 74 8.93 -5.24 3.40
C VAL A 74 8.33 -6.44 4.13
N VAL A 75 7.16 -6.89 3.68
CA VAL A 75 6.45 -8.06 4.22
C VAL A 75 6.08 -9.05 3.13
N GLU A 76 5.83 -10.31 3.50
CA GLU A 76 5.49 -11.41 2.57
C GLU A 76 4.03 -11.40 2.07
#